data_AF-A0A1F9LWN1-F1
#
_entry.id   AF-A0A1F9LWN1-F1
#
_cell.length_a   1.000
_cell.length_b   1.000
_cell.length_c   1.000
_cell.angle_alpha   90.00
_cell.angle_beta   90.00
_cell.angle_gamma   90.00
#
_symmetry.space_group_name_H-M   'P 1'
#
loop_
_entity.id
_entity.type
_entity.pdbx_description
1 polymer ?
#
loop_
_entity_poly.entity_id
_entity_poly.type
_entity_poly.pdbx_seq_one_letter_code
_entity_poly.pdbx_strand_id
1 'polypeptide(L)'
;MKEASPPTKTEILSNIDPRYLGEYIEFSGQLREYVSNTLGKAFRADPNPARRAYHIVNLVQLEYAAYEDAAAILKALISMRQGKTNSVLEILESYKPGEAVLASILDKSSAETAEKLYAALRLEEAIPAEWASWQPSLDLKKSLLLACRFFASDCRANQKKLGVAAYNKCKHGPLVIAKGDLFGTTIGPVPSMFFANNAKKWGEKYGTDPVIVYCFASSDEEIENRERSIHVVQSSLRLFIAVLLGHMYPTEVTRRWGSLELMWHSDRLRDVVEFVAEITVKK
;
A
#
# COMPACT_ATOMS: atom_id res chain seq x y z
N MET A 1 26.43 38.22 18.79
CA MET A 1 25.45 37.21 18.31
C MET A 1 26.01 35.83 18.65
N LYS A 2 25.26 34.98 19.36
CA LYS A 2 25.59 33.55 19.45
C LYS A 2 24.89 32.87 18.28
N GLU A 3 25.66 32.29 17.37
CA GLU A 3 25.09 31.40 16.35
C GLU A 3 24.51 30.18 17.08
N ALA A 4 23.23 29.91 16.86
CA ALA A 4 22.63 28.67 17.31
C ALA A 4 23.22 27.52 16.47
N SER A 5 23.69 26.46 17.12
CA SER A 5 24.11 25.25 16.42
C SER A 5 22.95 24.70 15.58
N PRO A 6 23.20 24.24 14.34
CA PRO A 6 22.16 23.64 13.52
C PRO A 6 21.58 22.40 14.20
N PRO A 7 20.27 22.13 14.08
CA PRO A 7 19.64 20.97 14.67
C PRO A 7 20.21 19.68 14.08
N THR A 8 20.34 18.65 14.92
CA THR A 8 20.77 17.31 14.53
C THR A 8 19.71 16.61 13.67
N LYS A 9 20.11 15.60 12.89
CA LYS A 9 19.18 14.78 12.09
C LYS A 9 18.07 14.17 12.97
N THR A 10 18.41 13.68 14.16
CA THR A 10 17.44 13.11 15.10
C THR A 10 16.42 14.16 15.56
N GLU A 11 16.86 15.36 15.93
CA GLU A 11 15.95 16.46 16.33
C GLU A 11 15.04 16.89 15.18
N ILE A 12 15.57 16.92 13.95
CA ILE A 12 14.76 17.21 12.76
C ILE A 12 13.70 16.13 12.56
N LEU A 13 14.09 14.85 12.56
CA LEU A 13 13.18 13.73 12.33
C LEU A 13 12.10 13.64 13.40
N SER A 14 12.44 13.75 14.69
CA SER A 14 11.46 13.72 15.78
C SER A 14 10.41 14.84 15.69
N ASN A 15 10.75 15.98 15.08
CA ASN A 15 9.81 17.07 14.85
C ASN A 15 8.94 16.88 13.60
N ILE A 16 9.49 16.25 12.55
CA ILE A 16 8.80 16.09 11.26
C ILE A 16 7.93 14.84 11.24
N ASP A 17 8.36 13.74 11.86
CA ASP A 17 7.64 12.46 11.89
C ASP A 17 6.15 12.56 12.18
N PRO A 18 5.71 13.15 13.31
CA PRO A 18 4.28 13.23 13.61
C PRO A 18 3.51 14.07 12.58
N ARG A 19 4.15 15.10 12.01
CA ARG A 19 3.56 15.92 10.94
C ARG A 19 3.43 15.14 9.65
N TYR A 20 4.46 14.38 9.28
CA TYR A 20 4.47 13.51 8.12
C TYR A 20 3.40 12.43 8.22
N LEU A 21 3.23 11.80 9.38
CA LEU A 21 2.15 10.83 9.59
C LEU A 21 0.77 11.49 9.42
N GLY A 22 0.59 12.72 9.89
CA GLY A 22 -0.61 13.52 9.60
C GLY A 22 -0.80 13.81 8.10
N GLU A 23 0.25 14.24 7.39
CA GLU A 23 0.22 14.44 5.93
C GLU A 23 -0.06 13.14 5.17
N TYR A 24 0.45 12.01 5.66
CA TYR A 24 0.20 10.72 5.05
C TYR A 24 -1.29 10.38 5.13
N ILE A 25 -1.91 10.57 6.29
CA ILE A 25 -3.35 10.35 6.47
C ILE A 25 -4.18 11.25 5.53
N GLU A 26 -3.79 12.51 5.36
CA GLU A 26 -4.60 13.48 4.61
C GLU A 26 -4.33 13.50 3.10
N PHE A 27 -3.15 13.07 2.68
CA PHE A 27 -2.70 13.24 1.29
C PHE A 27 -1.98 12.01 0.74
N SER A 28 -0.81 11.66 1.27
CA SER A 28 0.04 10.64 0.61
C SER A 28 -0.62 9.28 0.54
N GLY A 29 -1.32 8.86 1.61
CA GLY A 29 -2.06 7.61 1.65
C GLY A 29 -3.39 7.63 0.89
N GLN A 30 -3.79 8.75 0.28
CA GLN A 30 -4.97 8.83 -0.60
C GLN A 30 -4.59 8.87 -2.08
N LEU A 31 -3.33 9.21 -2.39
CA LEU A 31 -2.92 9.54 -3.75
C LEU A 31 -3.21 8.42 -4.75
N ARG A 32 -2.85 7.17 -4.42
CA ARG A 32 -3.04 6.04 -5.34
C ARG A 32 -4.50 5.69 -5.53
N GLU A 33 -5.27 5.73 -4.47
CA GLU A 33 -6.71 5.50 -4.54
C GLU A 33 -7.39 6.58 -5.40
N TYR A 34 -7.06 7.85 -5.18
CA TYR A 34 -7.58 8.96 -5.97
C TYR A 34 -7.25 8.80 -7.46
N VAL A 35 -5.99 8.46 -7.79
CA VAL A 35 -5.56 8.24 -9.17
C VAL A 35 -6.29 7.04 -9.77
N SER A 36 -6.38 5.91 -9.05
CA SER A 36 -7.08 4.71 -9.50
C SER A 36 -8.56 5.01 -9.78
N ASN A 37 -9.26 5.65 -8.85
CA ASN A 37 -10.68 5.97 -8.97
C ASN A 37 -10.96 6.98 -10.11
N THR A 38 -10.11 8.00 -10.24
CA THR A 38 -10.24 8.99 -11.32
C THR A 38 -10.02 8.35 -12.69
N LEU A 39 -8.98 7.51 -12.82
CA LEU A 39 -8.71 6.78 -14.06
C LEU A 39 -9.81 5.77 -14.37
N GLY A 40 -10.34 5.05 -13.38
CA GLY A 40 -11.44 4.10 -13.54
C GLY A 40 -12.72 4.77 -14.06
N LYS A 41 -13.07 5.96 -13.52
CA LYS A 41 -14.19 6.77 -14.01
C LYS A 41 -13.97 7.22 -15.46
N ALA A 42 -12.79 7.74 -15.78
CA ALA A 42 -12.45 8.17 -17.14
C ALA A 42 -12.49 7.01 -18.14
N PHE A 43 -12.00 5.84 -17.74
CA PHE A 43 -11.99 4.62 -18.54
C PHE A 43 -13.39 4.08 -18.84
N ARG A 44 -14.28 4.02 -17.83
CA ARG A 44 -15.67 3.57 -18.03
C ARG A 44 -16.41 4.43 -19.05
N ALA A 45 -15.98 5.68 -19.24
CA ALA A 45 -16.53 6.61 -20.22
C ALA A 45 -15.84 6.55 -21.60
N ASP A 46 -14.70 5.86 -21.76
CA ASP A 46 -13.91 5.86 -22.99
C ASP A 46 -14.15 4.59 -23.84
N PRO A 47 -14.74 4.72 -25.05
CA PRO A 47 -15.01 3.57 -25.91
C PRO A 47 -13.76 3.02 -26.64
N ASN A 48 -12.59 3.69 -26.55
CA ASN A 48 -11.40 3.32 -27.30
C ASN A 48 -10.64 2.13 -26.66
N PRO A 49 -10.53 0.98 -27.35
CA PRO A 49 -9.87 -0.21 -26.80
C PRO A 49 -8.38 -0.03 -26.46
N ALA A 50 -7.65 0.83 -27.19
CA ALA A 50 -6.23 1.08 -26.93
C ALA A 50 -6.03 1.93 -25.66
N ARG A 51 -6.97 2.83 -25.35
CA ARG A 51 -6.94 3.59 -24.09
C ARG A 51 -7.33 2.70 -22.90
N ARG A 52 -8.24 1.75 -23.13
CA ARG A 52 -8.55 0.70 -22.14
C ARG A 52 -7.30 -0.12 -21.78
N ALA A 53 -6.49 -0.49 -22.77
CA ALA A 53 -5.21 -1.16 -22.57
C ALA A 53 -4.23 -0.36 -21.68
N TYR A 54 -4.10 0.96 -21.87
CA TYR A 54 -3.24 1.79 -21.02
C TYR A 54 -3.71 1.85 -19.57
N HIS A 55 -5.03 1.91 -19.34
CA HIS A 55 -5.59 1.91 -18.00
C HIS A 55 -5.24 0.61 -17.24
N ILE A 56 -5.38 -0.55 -17.89
CA ILE A 56 -5.04 -1.85 -17.29
C ILE A 56 -3.58 -1.89 -16.81
N VAL A 57 -2.66 -1.44 -17.67
CA VAL A 57 -1.22 -1.41 -17.35
C VAL A 57 -0.96 -0.48 -16.16
N ASN A 58 -1.58 0.71 -16.17
CA ASN A 58 -1.46 1.69 -15.09
C ASN A 58 -2.03 1.15 -13.77
N LEU A 59 -3.18 0.47 -13.82
CA LEU A 59 -3.82 -0.11 -12.65
C LEU A 59 -2.95 -1.19 -11.99
N VAL A 60 -2.32 -2.06 -12.81
CA VAL A 60 -1.35 -3.04 -12.32
C VAL A 60 -0.14 -2.35 -11.70
N GLN A 61 0.35 -1.26 -12.28
CA GLN A 61 1.44 -0.46 -11.70
C GLN A 61 1.04 0.13 -10.35
N LEU A 62 -0.16 0.71 -10.25
CA LEU A 62 -0.67 1.31 -9.01
C LEU A 62 -0.88 0.29 -7.92
N GLU A 63 -1.41 -0.90 -8.24
CA GLU A 63 -1.59 -1.99 -7.28
C GLU A 63 -0.26 -2.48 -6.72
N TYR A 64 0.72 -2.78 -7.59
CA TYR A 64 2.03 -3.23 -7.13
C TYR A 64 2.79 -2.15 -6.37
N ALA A 65 2.62 -0.89 -6.76
CA ALA A 65 3.16 0.24 -6.02
C ALA A 65 2.46 0.42 -4.66
N ALA A 66 1.16 0.14 -4.56
CA ALA A 66 0.45 0.12 -3.27
C ALA A 66 0.98 -0.99 -2.35
N TYR A 67 1.29 -2.18 -2.89
CA TYR A 67 1.95 -3.24 -2.12
C TYR A 67 3.36 -2.85 -1.67
N GLU A 68 4.10 -2.14 -2.53
CA GLU A 68 5.42 -1.61 -2.21
C GLU A 68 5.36 -0.57 -1.07
N ASP A 69 4.40 0.37 -1.13
CA ASP A 69 4.12 1.33 -0.07
C ASP A 69 3.76 0.61 1.24
N ALA A 70 2.87 -0.39 1.18
CA ALA A 70 2.48 -1.17 2.36
C ALA A 70 3.70 -1.84 3.00
N ALA A 71 4.57 -2.44 2.19
CA ALA A 71 5.80 -3.05 2.66
C ALA A 71 6.74 -2.01 3.34
N ALA A 72 6.89 -0.82 2.75
CA ALA A 72 7.72 0.26 3.30
C ALA A 72 7.17 0.78 4.63
N ILE A 73 5.89 1.13 4.65
CA ILE A 73 5.21 1.74 5.80
C ILE A 73 5.10 0.75 6.95
N LEU A 74 4.68 -0.49 6.70
CA LEU A 74 4.60 -1.51 7.75
C LEU A 74 5.97 -1.81 8.35
N LYS A 75 7.04 -1.86 7.54
CA LYS A 75 8.41 -2.01 8.05
C LYS A 75 8.74 -0.88 9.03
N ALA A 76 8.46 0.36 8.64
CA ALA A 76 8.76 1.54 9.43
C ALA A 76 7.97 1.56 10.75
N LEU A 77 6.65 1.32 10.68
CA LEU A 77 5.78 1.26 11.85
C LEU A 77 6.17 0.13 12.81
N ILE A 78 6.42 -1.09 12.31
CA ILE A 78 6.86 -2.21 13.16
C ILE A 78 8.21 -1.90 13.80
N SER A 79 9.17 -1.36 13.04
CA SER A 79 10.50 -1.03 13.58
C SER A 79 10.40 0.01 14.70
N MET A 80 9.55 1.02 14.52
CA MET A 80 9.29 2.03 15.53
C MET A 80 8.62 1.42 16.78
N ARG A 81 7.59 0.58 16.62
CA ARG A 81 6.89 -0.06 17.75
C ARG A 81 7.75 -1.08 18.51
N GLN A 82 8.73 -1.67 17.85
CA GLN A 82 9.74 -2.55 18.45
C GLN A 82 10.92 -1.77 19.07
N GLY A 83 10.91 -0.43 19.03
CA GLY A 83 11.99 0.40 19.57
C GLY A 83 13.31 0.31 18.80
N LYS A 84 13.29 -0.18 17.56
CA LYS A 84 14.48 -0.26 16.69
C LYS A 84 14.86 1.09 16.08
N THR A 85 13.91 2.00 15.99
CA THR A 85 14.07 3.40 15.58
C THR A 85 13.03 4.24 16.32
N ASN A 86 13.28 5.54 16.44
CA ASN A 86 12.30 6.51 16.92
C ASN A 86 11.67 7.31 15.77
N SER A 87 12.00 6.99 14.51
CA SER A 87 11.52 7.71 13.34
C SER A 87 11.07 6.77 12.21
N VAL A 88 9.83 6.92 11.78
CA VAL A 88 9.28 6.33 10.56
C VAL A 88 10.05 6.84 9.34
N LEU A 89 10.32 8.15 9.28
CA LEU A 89 11.02 8.76 8.15
C LEU A 89 12.44 8.24 7.96
N GLU A 90 13.16 7.90 9.03
CA GLU A 90 14.49 7.28 8.94
C GLU A 90 14.46 5.96 8.14
N ILE A 91 13.43 5.14 8.36
CA ILE A 91 13.25 3.88 7.66
C ILE A 91 12.81 4.11 6.22
N LEU A 92 11.96 5.11 5.98
CA LEU A 92 11.49 5.45 4.63
C LEU A 92 12.59 6.09 3.78
N GLU A 93 13.46 6.92 4.35
CA GLU A 93 14.61 7.53 3.64
C GLU A 93 15.63 6.46 3.21
N SER A 94 15.86 5.46 4.05
CA SER A 94 16.76 4.34 3.75
C SER A 94 16.14 3.24 2.88
N TYR A 95 14.87 3.40 2.51
CA TYR A 95 14.14 2.42 1.70
C TYR A 95 14.63 2.41 0.25
N LYS A 96 14.89 1.22 -0.29
CA LYS A 96 15.31 1.02 -1.69
C LYS A 96 14.12 0.49 -2.52
N PRO A 97 13.60 1.29 -3.47
CA PRO A 97 12.52 0.85 -4.35
C PRO A 97 12.94 -0.32 -5.24
N GLY A 98 12.09 -1.33 -5.34
CA GLY A 98 12.20 -2.46 -6.26
C GLY A 98 12.56 -3.82 -5.63
N GLU A 99 12.86 -3.88 -4.33
CA GLU A 99 13.16 -5.14 -3.62
C GLU A 99 12.08 -5.56 -2.62
N ALA A 100 11.08 -4.71 -2.38
CA ALA A 100 10.13 -4.91 -1.29
C ALA A 100 8.97 -5.82 -1.69
N VAL A 101 9.17 -7.09 -1.38
CA VAL A 101 8.08 -8.05 -1.30
C VAL A 101 7.50 -7.97 0.11
N LEU A 102 6.22 -7.66 0.24
CA LEU A 102 5.51 -7.55 1.51
C LEU A 102 5.75 -8.78 2.39
N ALA A 103 5.69 -9.98 1.79
CA ALA A 103 6.01 -11.24 2.47
C ALA A 103 7.39 -11.21 3.14
N SER A 104 8.44 -10.73 2.44
CA SER A 104 9.78 -10.67 3.00
C SER A 104 9.88 -9.68 4.16
N ILE A 105 9.13 -8.59 4.13
CA ILE A 105 9.13 -7.60 5.23
C ILE A 105 8.43 -8.18 6.46
N LEU A 106 7.27 -8.81 6.27
CA LEU A 106 6.51 -9.44 7.34
C LEU A 106 7.29 -10.59 7.98
N ASP A 107 7.89 -11.48 7.17
CA ASP A 107 8.70 -12.60 7.65
C ASP A 107 9.92 -12.11 8.46
N LYS A 108 10.66 -11.11 7.96
CA LYS A 108 11.81 -10.53 8.69
C LYS A 108 11.42 -9.82 9.99
N SER A 109 10.17 -9.40 10.09
CA SER A 109 9.63 -8.69 11.26
C SER A 109 8.86 -9.59 12.21
N SER A 110 8.82 -10.90 11.94
CA SER A 110 8.02 -11.89 12.68
C SER A 110 6.53 -11.56 12.76
N ALA A 111 6.00 -11.01 11.66
CA ALA A 111 4.62 -10.52 11.52
C ALA A 111 3.87 -11.29 10.42
N GLU A 112 4.04 -12.61 10.35
CA GLU A 112 3.60 -13.42 9.20
C GLU A 112 2.09 -13.67 9.14
N THR A 113 1.37 -13.47 10.25
CA THR A 113 -0.08 -13.66 10.35
C THR A 113 -0.76 -12.36 10.79
N ALA A 114 -2.09 -12.31 10.65
CA ALA A 114 -2.88 -11.16 11.07
C ALA A 114 -2.64 -10.81 12.55
N GLU A 115 -2.65 -11.81 13.42
CA GLU A 115 -2.49 -11.67 14.87
C GLU A 115 -1.07 -11.22 15.22
N LYS A 116 -0.06 -11.77 14.54
CA LYS A 116 1.33 -11.37 14.74
C LYS A 116 1.58 -9.94 14.26
N LEU A 117 1.00 -9.53 13.13
CA LEU A 117 1.09 -8.15 12.65
C LEU A 117 0.39 -7.19 13.61
N TYR A 118 -0.81 -7.54 14.07
CA TYR A 118 -1.56 -6.78 15.06
C TYR A 118 -0.78 -6.58 16.37
N ALA A 119 -0.13 -7.65 16.85
CA ALA A 119 0.72 -7.63 18.04
C ALA A 119 2.02 -6.84 17.82
N ALA A 120 2.70 -7.02 16.67
CA ALA A 120 3.95 -6.34 16.35
C ALA A 120 3.78 -4.82 16.24
N LEU A 121 2.62 -4.37 15.74
CA LEU A 121 2.24 -2.96 15.70
C LEU A 121 1.69 -2.46 17.05
N ARG A 122 1.39 -3.37 18.00
CA ARG A 122 0.75 -3.07 19.29
C ARG A 122 -0.55 -2.27 19.11
N LEU A 123 -1.38 -2.70 18.16
CA LEU A 123 -2.59 -1.97 17.75
C LEU A 123 -3.66 -1.94 18.85
N GLU A 124 -3.74 -2.97 19.70
CA GLU A 124 -4.68 -3.00 20.83
C GLU A 124 -4.52 -1.78 21.75
N GLU A 125 -3.28 -1.42 22.05
CA GLU A 125 -2.95 -0.31 22.95
C GLU A 125 -3.23 1.06 22.34
N ALA A 126 -3.36 1.11 21.01
CA ALA A 126 -3.53 2.34 20.27
C ALA A 126 -5.01 2.66 20.00
N ILE A 127 -5.92 1.72 20.28
CA ILE A 127 -7.37 1.94 20.21
C ILE A 127 -7.76 3.00 21.26
N PRO A 128 -8.43 4.10 20.87
CA PRO A 128 -8.90 5.10 21.81
C PRO A 128 -9.91 4.49 22.80
N ALA A 129 -9.76 4.78 24.10
CA ALA A 129 -10.65 4.25 25.13
C ALA A 129 -12.11 4.71 24.92
N GLU A 130 -12.28 5.91 24.39
CA GLU A 130 -13.55 6.55 24.11
C GLU A 130 -14.13 6.18 22.73
N TRP A 131 -13.47 5.30 21.96
CA TRP A 131 -13.89 4.94 20.60
C TRP A 131 -15.37 4.52 20.54
N ALA A 132 -15.81 3.67 21.47
CA ALA A 132 -17.19 3.19 21.52
C ALA A 132 -18.21 4.31 21.83
N SER A 133 -17.77 5.43 22.42
CA SER A 133 -18.62 6.61 22.62
C SER A 133 -18.74 7.44 21.34
N TRP A 134 -17.66 7.56 20.55
CA TRP A 134 -17.63 8.36 19.32
C TRP A 134 -18.27 7.62 18.15
N GLN A 135 -18.06 6.31 18.07
CA GLN A 135 -18.45 5.46 16.94
C GLN A 135 -19.09 4.15 17.45
N PRO A 136 -20.24 4.21 18.15
CA PRO A 136 -20.83 3.08 18.86
C PRO A 136 -21.22 1.89 17.97
N SER A 137 -21.43 2.12 16.68
CA SER A 137 -21.79 1.09 15.70
C SER A 137 -20.57 0.42 15.05
N LEU A 138 -19.35 0.90 15.30
CA LEU A 138 -18.14 0.47 14.61
C LEU A 138 -17.19 -0.29 15.52
N ASP A 139 -16.78 -1.48 15.09
CA ASP A 139 -15.78 -2.29 15.80
C ASP A 139 -14.38 -2.04 15.24
N LEU A 140 -13.66 -1.08 15.85
CA LEU A 140 -12.31 -0.73 15.43
C LEU A 140 -11.33 -1.89 15.61
N LYS A 141 -11.47 -2.68 16.68
CA LYS A 141 -10.60 -3.83 16.95
C LYS A 141 -10.72 -4.88 15.84
N LYS A 142 -11.95 -5.25 15.50
CA LYS A 142 -12.25 -6.16 14.38
C LYS A 142 -11.72 -5.59 13.07
N SER A 143 -11.91 -4.29 12.82
CA SER A 143 -11.42 -3.62 11.61
C SER A 143 -9.91 -3.70 11.47
N LEU A 144 -9.17 -3.40 12.53
CA LEU A 144 -7.71 -3.48 12.56
C LEU A 144 -7.21 -4.90 12.32
N LEU A 145 -7.87 -5.92 12.90
CA LEU A 145 -7.56 -7.33 12.66
C LEU A 145 -7.84 -7.75 11.22
N LEU A 146 -8.95 -7.31 10.63
CA LEU A 146 -9.29 -7.57 9.23
C LEU A 146 -8.28 -6.91 8.28
N ALA A 147 -7.88 -5.67 8.54
CA ALA A 147 -6.81 -4.99 7.82
C ALA A 147 -5.47 -5.74 7.96
N CYS A 148 -5.13 -6.23 9.16
CA CYS A 148 -3.93 -7.06 9.36
C CYS A 148 -4.00 -8.37 8.55
N ARG A 149 -5.17 -9.02 8.51
CA ARG A 149 -5.40 -10.22 7.71
C ARG A 149 -5.22 -9.93 6.22
N PHE A 150 -5.77 -8.83 5.74
CA PHE A 150 -5.63 -8.43 4.35
C PHE A 150 -4.16 -8.27 3.94
N PHE A 151 -3.31 -7.66 4.79
CA PHE A 151 -1.88 -7.58 4.50
C PHE A 151 -1.15 -8.93 4.60
N ALA A 152 -1.38 -9.68 5.68
CA ALA A 152 -0.65 -10.91 5.96
C ALA A 152 -1.06 -12.08 5.04
N SER A 153 -2.29 -12.08 4.55
CA SER A 153 -2.86 -13.14 3.72
C SER A 153 -3.08 -12.68 2.28
N ASP A 154 -4.01 -11.76 2.04
CA ASP A 154 -4.48 -11.41 0.69
C ASP A 154 -3.39 -10.72 -0.14
N CYS A 155 -2.79 -9.66 0.39
CA CYS A 155 -1.69 -8.94 -0.28
C CYS A 155 -0.49 -9.86 -0.50
N ARG A 156 -0.14 -10.68 0.50
CA ARG A 156 0.93 -11.69 0.40
C ARG A 156 0.65 -12.68 -0.72
N ALA A 157 -0.60 -13.14 -0.86
CA ALA A 157 -1.01 -14.07 -1.90
C ALA A 157 -1.04 -13.41 -3.28
N ASN A 158 -1.46 -12.14 -3.38
CA ASN A 158 -1.66 -11.42 -4.64
C ASN A 158 -0.36 -10.84 -5.23
N GLN A 159 0.65 -10.56 -4.40
CA GLN A 159 1.96 -10.08 -4.85
C GLN A 159 2.82 -11.21 -5.45
N LYS A 160 2.43 -11.71 -6.63
CA LYS A 160 3.12 -12.81 -7.32
C LYS A 160 4.53 -12.41 -7.77
N LYS A 161 5.49 -13.34 -7.71
CA LYS A 161 6.90 -13.11 -8.13
C LYS A 161 7.01 -12.53 -9.55
N LEU A 162 6.24 -13.06 -10.50
CA LEU A 162 6.23 -12.58 -11.89
C LEU A 162 5.63 -11.18 -12.01
N GLY A 163 4.61 -10.86 -11.23
CA GLY A 163 4.05 -9.52 -11.21
C GLY A 163 5.01 -8.49 -10.59
N VAL A 164 5.78 -8.85 -9.56
CA VAL A 164 6.84 -7.98 -9.01
C VAL A 164 7.93 -7.72 -10.06
N ALA A 165 8.35 -8.77 -10.78
CA ALA A 165 9.31 -8.63 -11.86
C ALA A 165 8.78 -7.73 -12.99
N ALA A 166 7.52 -7.94 -13.40
CA ALA A 166 6.84 -7.13 -14.39
C ALA A 166 6.74 -5.66 -13.96
N TYR A 167 6.27 -5.40 -12.74
CA TYR A 167 6.19 -4.07 -12.14
C TYR A 167 7.53 -3.36 -12.16
N ASN A 168 8.61 -4.01 -11.71
CA ASN A 168 9.94 -3.40 -11.69
C ASN A 168 10.47 -3.03 -13.08
N LYS A 169 10.03 -3.74 -14.12
CA LYS A 169 10.39 -3.46 -15.51
C LYS A 169 9.49 -2.38 -16.13
N CYS A 170 8.21 -2.33 -15.77
CA CYS A 170 7.25 -1.42 -16.37
C CYS A 170 7.06 -0.12 -15.58
N LYS A 171 7.51 0.00 -14.31
CA LYS A 171 7.31 1.19 -13.47
C LYS A 171 7.86 2.50 -14.05
N HIS A 172 8.79 2.42 -14.99
CA HIS A 172 9.33 3.58 -15.75
C HIS A 172 8.87 3.61 -17.22
N GLY A 173 7.95 2.72 -17.62
CA GLY A 173 7.37 2.65 -18.96
C GLY A 173 8.15 1.97 -20.12
N PRO A 174 9.36 1.38 -19.97
CA PRO A 174 10.17 1.04 -21.14
C PRO A 174 9.72 -0.20 -21.93
N LEU A 175 8.86 -1.07 -21.38
CA LEU A 175 8.66 -2.42 -21.94
C LEU A 175 7.22 -2.92 -21.80
N VAL A 176 6.29 -2.30 -22.54
CA VAL A 176 4.89 -2.73 -22.63
C VAL A 176 4.46 -2.72 -24.08
N ILE A 177 3.82 -3.80 -24.54
CA ILE A 177 3.22 -3.92 -25.86
C ILE A 177 1.70 -3.94 -25.69
N ALA A 178 0.99 -3.14 -26.49
CA ALA A 178 -0.45 -2.97 -26.36
C ALA A 178 -1.25 -4.24 -26.74
N LYS A 179 -0.68 -5.14 -27.55
CA LYS A 179 -1.32 -6.37 -28.00
C LYS A 179 -0.39 -7.57 -27.81
N GLY A 180 -0.80 -8.51 -26.97
CA GLY A 180 -0.04 -9.69 -26.61
C GLY A 180 -0.02 -10.79 -27.67
N ASP A 181 -1.00 -10.79 -28.58
CA ASP A 181 -1.07 -11.69 -29.73
C ASP A 181 0.16 -11.59 -30.67
N LEU A 182 0.87 -10.46 -30.64
CA LEU A 182 2.17 -10.27 -31.29
C LEU A 182 3.26 -11.22 -30.79
N PHE A 183 3.12 -11.77 -29.57
CA PHE A 183 4.06 -12.75 -29.00
C PHE A 183 3.70 -14.20 -29.33
N GLY A 184 2.49 -14.48 -29.80
CA GLY A 184 2.04 -15.83 -30.12
C GLY A 184 0.53 -15.96 -30.20
N THR A 185 0.06 -16.89 -31.03
CA THR A 185 -1.37 -17.10 -31.34
C THR A 185 -2.22 -17.57 -30.15
N THR A 186 -1.60 -18.06 -29.08
CA THR A 186 -2.28 -18.48 -27.84
C THR A 186 -2.50 -17.35 -26.85
N ILE A 187 -1.94 -16.17 -27.10
CA ILE A 187 -2.08 -15.00 -26.24
C ILE A 187 -3.14 -14.07 -26.84
N GLY A 188 -4.12 -13.66 -26.03
CA GLY A 188 -5.17 -12.75 -26.48
C GLY A 188 -4.67 -11.32 -26.77
N PRO A 189 -5.52 -10.44 -27.33
CA PRO A 189 -5.19 -9.06 -27.66
C PRO A 189 -5.16 -8.16 -26.41
N VAL A 190 -4.43 -8.57 -25.38
CA VAL A 190 -4.31 -7.87 -24.10
C VAL A 190 -2.95 -7.18 -24.01
N PRO A 191 -2.82 -6.08 -23.25
CA PRO A 191 -1.51 -5.51 -22.97
C PRO A 191 -0.61 -6.60 -22.41
N SER A 192 0.63 -6.64 -22.86
CA SER A 192 1.58 -7.67 -22.45
C SER A 192 2.99 -7.11 -22.42
N MET A 193 3.84 -7.71 -21.62
CA MET A 193 5.26 -7.44 -21.63
C MET A 193 6.05 -8.73 -21.65
N PHE A 194 7.30 -8.65 -22.10
CA PHE A 194 8.17 -9.81 -22.08
C PHE A 194 9.42 -9.51 -21.27
N PHE A 195 9.94 -10.50 -20.56
CA PHE A 195 11.21 -10.37 -19.86
C PHE A 195 11.94 -11.71 -19.78
N ALA A 196 13.26 -11.64 -19.65
CA ALA A 196 14.11 -12.82 -19.58
C ALA A 196 13.71 -13.71 -18.40
N ASN A 197 13.55 -15.01 -18.68
CA ASN A 197 13.39 -16.01 -17.65
C ASN A 197 14.76 -16.38 -17.08
N ASN A 198 15.15 -15.78 -15.95
CA ASN A 198 16.43 -16.05 -15.30
C ASN A 198 16.50 -17.44 -14.64
N ALA A 199 15.60 -18.37 -14.97
CA ALA A 199 15.69 -19.76 -14.57
C ALA A 199 16.83 -20.46 -15.32
N LYS A 200 18.04 -20.45 -14.72
CA LYS A 200 19.28 -21.06 -15.23
C LYS A 200 19.08 -22.44 -15.90
N LYS A 201 18.17 -23.26 -15.36
CA LYS A 201 17.87 -24.61 -15.86
C LYS A 201 17.34 -24.69 -17.29
N TRP A 202 16.76 -23.63 -17.84
CA TRP A 202 16.19 -23.68 -19.19
C TRP A 202 17.19 -23.29 -20.29
N GLY A 203 17.97 -22.23 -20.07
CA GLY A 203 19.01 -21.79 -21.02
C GLY A 203 20.06 -22.89 -21.26
N GLU A 204 20.41 -23.65 -20.21
CA GLU A 204 21.32 -24.79 -20.28
C GLU A 204 20.76 -25.97 -21.12
N LYS A 205 19.43 -26.11 -21.24
CA LYS A 205 18.80 -27.27 -21.92
C LYS A 205 18.46 -27.01 -23.38
N TYR A 206 18.14 -25.77 -23.76
CA TYR A 206 17.62 -25.45 -25.10
C TYR A 206 18.44 -24.41 -25.88
N GLY A 207 19.56 -23.92 -25.32
CA GLY A 207 20.47 -23.00 -26.01
C GLY A 207 19.87 -21.61 -26.28
N THR A 208 18.70 -21.32 -25.73
CA THR A 208 18.03 -20.01 -25.78
C THR A 208 17.49 -19.67 -24.39
N ASP A 209 17.60 -18.41 -23.99
CA ASP A 209 16.97 -17.94 -22.75
C ASP A 209 15.46 -17.88 -22.98
N PRO A 210 14.64 -18.65 -22.26
CA PRO A 210 13.20 -18.53 -22.43
C PRO A 210 12.76 -17.12 -22.05
N VAL A 211 11.79 -16.61 -22.80
CA VAL A 211 11.16 -15.33 -22.53
C VAL A 211 9.84 -15.59 -21.83
N ILE A 212 9.59 -14.90 -20.72
CA ILE A 212 8.28 -14.89 -20.06
C ILE A 212 7.47 -13.79 -20.72
N VAL A 213 6.29 -14.12 -21.23
CA VAL A 213 5.28 -13.12 -21.58
C VAL A 213 4.33 -12.98 -20.40
N TYR A 214 4.29 -11.78 -19.81
CA TYR A 214 3.36 -11.41 -18.77
C TYR A 214 2.21 -10.64 -19.38
N CYS A 215 1.03 -11.25 -19.38
CA CYS A 215 -0.20 -10.63 -19.83
C CYS A 215 -0.80 -9.83 -18.67
N PHE A 216 -1.11 -8.55 -18.91
CA PHE A 216 -1.83 -7.76 -17.94
C PHE A 216 -3.32 -8.15 -17.99
N ALA A 217 -3.84 -8.59 -16.84
CA ALA A 217 -5.21 -9.08 -16.68
C ALA A 217 -6.27 -8.11 -17.25
N SER A 218 -7.36 -8.63 -17.82
CA SER A 218 -8.20 -7.86 -18.74
C SER A 218 -9.70 -8.05 -18.61
N SER A 219 -10.19 -8.89 -17.68
CA SER A 219 -11.64 -8.94 -17.43
C SER A 219 -12.08 -7.73 -16.61
N ASP A 220 -13.32 -7.28 -16.78
CA ASP A 220 -13.85 -6.15 -15.99
C ASP A 220 -13.85 -6.49 -14.48
N GLU A 221 -14.11 -7.75 -14.11
CA GLU A 221 -14.02 -8.24 -12.73
C GLU A 221 -12.59 -8.14 -12.17
N GLU A 222 -11.58 -8.51 -12.96
CA GLU A 222 -10.18 -8.40 -12.54
C GLU A 222 -9.75 -6.93 -12.37
N ILE A 223 -10.24 -6.03 -13.23
CA ILE A 223 -10.01 -4.58 -13.11
C ILE A 223 -10.64 -4.07 -11.81
N GLU A 224 -11.91 -4.36 -11.56
CA GLU A 224 -12.61 -3.95 -10.34
C GLU A 224 -11.93 -4.49 -9.07
N ASN A 225 -11.46 -5.74 -9.11
CA ASN A 225 -10.74 -6.34 -7.98
C ASN A 225 -9.40 -5.66 -7.69
N ARG A 226 -8.69 -5.18 -8.72
CA ARG A 226 -7.44 -4.40 -8.54
C ARG A 226 -7.72 -3.01 -7.99
N GLU A 227 -8.73 -2.31 -8.51
CA GLU A 227 -9.17 -1.01 -7.95
C GLU A 227 -9.52 -1.15 -6.47
N ARG A 228 -10.31 -2.19 -6.13
CA ARG A 228 -10.67 -2.51 -4.75
C ARG A 228 -9.44 -2.83 -3.90
N SER A 229 -8.49 -3.60 -4.43
CA SER A 229 -7.27 -3.93 -3.70
C SER A 229 -6.45 -2.67 -3.36
N ILE A 230 -6.33 -1.72 -4.29
CA ILE A 230 -5.67 -0.43 -4.04
C ILE A 230 -6.38 0.33 -2.92
N HIS A 231 -7.71 0.46 -3.01
CA HIS A 231 -8.50 1.11 -1.96
C HIS A 231 -8.28 0.46 -0.59
N VAL A 232 -8.40 -0.87 -0.49
CA VAL A 232 -8.24 -1.57 0.80
C VAL A 232 -6.82 -1.42 1.36
N VAL A 233 -5.78 -1.46 0.51
CA VAL A 233 -4.39 -1.19 0.95
C VAL A 233 -4.28 0.23 1.54
N GLN A 234 -4.70 1.24 0.80
CA GLN A 234 -4.55 2.65 1.18
C GLN A 234 -5.35 2.99 2.44
N SER A 235 -6.63 2.57 2.49
CA SER A 235 -7.50 2.75 3.66
C SER A 235 -6.96 2.03 4.89
N SER A 236 -6.41 0.82 4.73
CA SER A 236 -5.82 0.06 5.85
C SER A 236 -4.55 0.71 6.39
N LEU A 237 -3.66 1.22 5.53
CA LEU A 237 -2.45 1.94 5.98
C LEU A 237 -2.82 3.23 6.70
N ARG A 238 -3.78 3.99 6.17
CA ARG A 238 -4.28 5.22 6.81
C ARG A 238 -4.96 4.94 8.13
N LEU A 239 -5.74 3.86 8.23
CA LEU A 239 -6.31 3.37 9.49
C LEU A 239 -5.22 3.11 10.54
N PHE A 240 -4.18 2.35 10.18
CA PHE A 240 -3.07 2.07 11.10
C PHE A 240 -2.36 3.34 11.54
N ILE A 241 -2.05 4.23 10.60
CA ILE A 241 -1.35 5.48 10.91
C ILE A 241 -2.22 6.41 11.74
N ALA A 242 -3.52 6.53 11.49
CA ALA A 242 -4.43 7.35 12.28
C ALA A 242 -4.51 6.90 13.74
N VAL A 243 -4.66 5.59 13.96
CA VAL A 243 -4.69 5.00 15.31
C VAL A 243 -3.35 5.19 16.02
N LEU A 244 -2.23 4.93 15.33
CA LEU A 244 -0.89 5.08 15.91
C LEU A 244 -0.51 6.55 16.15
N LEU A 245 -0.92 7.48 15.28
CA LEU A 245 -0.68 8.92 15.44
C LEU A 245 -1.39 9.44 16.69
N GLY A 246 -2.67 9.06 16.88
CA GLY A 246 -3.44 9.40 18.08
C GLY A 246 -2.82 8.89 19.37
N HIS A 247 -2.29 7.67 19.34
CA HIS A 247 -1.66 7.04 20.50
C HIS A 247 -0.27 7.62 20.81
N MET A 248 0.56 7.81 19.80
CA MET A 248 1.98 8.16 19.98
C MET A 248 2.24 9.67 20.04
N TYR A 249 1.39 10.46 19.40
CA TYR A 249 1.60 11.91 19.25
C TYR A 249 0.32 12.71 19.52
N PRO A 250 -0.30 12.58 20.71
CA PRO A 250 -1.56 13.24 21.02
C PRO A 250 -1.47 14.77 20.91
N THR A 251 -0.32 15.37 21.23
CA THR A 251 -0.08 16.82 21.07
C THR A 251 -0.18 17.27 19.61
N GLU A 252 0.34 16.47 18.67
CA GLU A 252 0.23 16.79 17.24
C GLU A 252 -1.21 16.66 16.77
N VAL A 253 -1.94 15.64 17.25
CA VAL A 253 -3.36 15.47 16.93
C VAL A 253 -4.18 16.68 17.41
N THR A 254 -4.00 17.09 18.66
CA THR A 254 -4.63 18.31 19.20
C THR A 254 -4.24 19.54 18.40
N ARG A 255 -2.98 19.69 18.01
CA ARG A 255 -2.50 20.84 17.22
C ARG A 255 -3.18 20.92 15.85
N ARG A 256 -3.37 19.78 15.17
CA ARG A 256 -3.85 19.72 13.79
C ARG A 256 -5.37 19.62 13.67
N TRP A 257 -6.04 18.87 14.54
CA TRP A 257 -7.48 18.64 14.50
C TRP A 257 -8.24 19.13 15.74
N GLY A 258 -7.56 19.65 16.77
CA GLY A 258 -8.18 20.09 18.03
C GLY A 258 -8.37 18.96 19.05
N SER A 259 -8.80 17.79 18.61
CA SER A 259 -8.86 16.58 19.46
C SER A 259 -8.79 15.31 18.63
N LEU A 260 -8.58 14.17 19.31
CA LEU A 260 -8.63 12.86 18.67
C LEU A 260 -10.02 12.54 18.11
N GLU A 261 -11.08 12.89 18.84
CA GLU A 261 -12.46 12.77 18.35
C GLU A 261 -12.69 13.57 17.07
N LEU A 262 -12.24 14.83 17.04
CA LEU A 262 -12.41 15.70 15.86
C LEU A 262 -11.58 15.24 14.67
N MET A 263 -10.42 14.60 14.89
CA MET A 263 -9.66 13.95 13.82
C MET A 263 -10.50 12.87 13.15
N TRP A 264 -11.09 11.96 13.93
CA TRP A 264 -11.92 10.86 13.42
C TRP A 264 -13.25 11.31 12.78
N HIS A 265 -13.79 12.46 13.20
CA HIS A 265 -14.97 13.07 12.55
C HIS A 265 -14.64 13.98 11.37
N SER A 266 -13.36 14.17 11.05
CA SER A 266 -12.96 15.05 9.96
C SER A 266 -13.31 14.46 8.60
N ASP A 267 -13.60 15.34 7.64
CA ASP A 267 -13.80 14.97 6.23
C ASP A 267 -12.56 14.29 5.62
N ARG A 268 -11.38 14.49 6.22
CA ARG A 268 -10.12 13.88 5.79
C ARG A 268 -9.98 12.41 6.15
N LEU A 269 -10.78 11.92 7.10
CA LEU A 269 -10.83 10.51 7.51
C LEU A 269 -12.17 9.84 7.24
N ARG A 270 -13.12 10.55 6.61
CA ARG A 270 -14.46 10.02 6.33
C ARG A 270 -14.42 8.69 5.60
N ASP A 271 -13.58 8.58 4.57
CA ASP A 271 -13.40 7.36 3.79
C ASP A 271 -12.79 6.20 4.58
N VAL A 272 -11.89 6.49 5.53
CA VAL A 272 -11.37 5.48 6.46
C VAL A 272 -12.46 5.00 7.43
N VAL A 273 -13.30 5.91 7.93
CA VAL A 273 -14.44 5.56 8.79
C VAL A 273 -15.50 4.75 8.03
N GLU A 274 -15.78 5.12 6.78
CA GLU A 274 -16.65 4.36 5.87
C GLU A 274 -16.06 2.97 5.59
N PHE A 275 -14.75 2.86 5.37
CA PHE A 275 -14.05 1.59 5.22
C PHE A 275 -14.18 0.71 6.48
N VAL A 276 -13.97 1.27 7.69
CA VAL A 276 -14.20 0.58 8.97
C VAL A 276 -15.62 0.03 9.03
N ALA A 277 -16.62 0.82 8.64
CA ALA A 277 -18.01 0.37 8.59
C ALA A 277 -18.20 -0.76 7.56
N GLU A 278 -17.65 -0.63 6.36
CA GLU A 278 -17.80 -1.62 5.29
C GLU A 278 -17.29 -3.00 5.72
N ILE A 279 -16.07 -3.06 6.27
CA ILE A 279 -15.42 -4.34 6.61
C ILE A 279 -15.97 -4.97 7.88
N THR A 280 -16.66 -4.21 8.73
CA THR A 280 -17.24 -4.74 9.99
C THR A 280 -18.70 -5.14 9.87
N VAL A 281 -19.48 -4.46 9.02
CA VAL A 281 -20.92 -4.66 8.83
C VAL A 281 -21.25 -5.84 7.91
N LYS A 282 -20.38 -6.18 6.95
CA LYS A 282 -20.57 -7.38 6.12
C LYS A 282 -20.44 -8.64 6.99
N LYS A 283 -21.57 -9.35 7.14
CA LYS A 283 -21.70 -10.67 7.78
C LYS A 283 -21.57 -11.78 6.76
#